data_AF-A0A7X7PJM5-F1
#
_entry.id   AF-A0A7X7PJM5-F1
#
_cell.length_a   1.000
_cell.length_b   1.000
_cell.length_c   1.000
_cell.angle_alpha   90.00
_cell.angle_beta   90.00
_cell.angle_gamma   90.00
#
_symmetry.space_group_name_H-M   'P 1'
#
loop_
_entity.id
_entity.type
_entity.pdbx_description
1 polymer ?
#
loop_
_entity_poly.entity_id
_entity_poly.type
_entity_poly.pdbx_seq_one_letter_code
_entity_poly.pdbx_strand_id
1 'polypeptide(L)'
;GPMMSIRAVNGLAHFTNWVVGHVHSGALGWVGMISFGTLYWLAPRLWDRPLAKPGWATTHFWLATAGIVLYTVSMWAAGLMEGLMWRAVDDAGQLKYPNFTEIVMQLEPFYWLRVLGGAMYLIGAIMMTVNFVLTVRAARRERVAVAAAAA
;
A
#
# COMPACT_ATOMS: atom_id res chain seq x y z
N GLY A 1 -5.82 10.53 -10.89
CA GLY A 1 -5.18 10.59 -12.22
C GLY A 1 -5.77 11.74 -13.02
N PRO A 2 -6.72 11.48 -13.95
CA PRO A 2 -7.20 12.49 -14.89
C PRO A 2 -7.74 13.77 -14.23
N MET A 3 -8.47 13.64 -13.11
CA MET A 3 -8.94 14.79 -12.34
C MET A 3 -7.81 15.69 -11.85
N MET A 4 -6.69 15.12 -11.37
CA MET A 4 -5.55 15.89 -10.88
C MET A 4 -4.71 16.53 -11.99
N SER A 5 -4.97 16.17 -13.25
CA SER A 5 -4.35 16.79 -14.43
C SER A 5 -5.08 18.08 -14.85
N ILE A 6 -6.29 18.32 -14.33
CA ILE A 6 -7.04 19.56 -14.57
C ILE A 6 -6.39 20.68 -13.76
N ARG A 7 -6.05 21.81 -14.39
CA ARG A 7 -5.32 22.95 -13.77
C ARG A 7 -5.93 23.38 -12.43
N ALA A 8 -7.25 23.51 -12.34
CA ALA A 8 -7.93 23.95 -11.13
C ALA A 8 -7.75 22.95 -9.96
N VAL A 9 -7.79 21.65 -10.24
CA VAL A 9 -7.55 20.60 -9.24
C VAL A 9 -6.07 20.52 -8.90
N ASN A 10 -5.20 20.62 -9.90
CA ASN A 10 -3.75 20.58 -9.70
C ASN A 10 -3.25 21.76 -8.87
N GLY A 11 -3.84 22.95 -9.00
CA GLY A 11 -3.53 24.11 -8.16
C GLY A 11 -3.77 23.88 -6.66
N LEU A 12 -4.57 22.88 -6.30
CA LEU A 12 -4.70 22.39 -4.93
C LEU A 12 -3.81 21.16 -4.67
N ALA A 13 -3.81 20.19 -5.56
CA ALA A 13 -3.17 18.90 -5.31
C ALA A 13 -1.64 18.93 -5.41
N HIS A 14 -1.06 19.82 -6.23
CA HIS A 14 0.37 19.85 -6.49
C HIS A 14 1.17 20.12 -5.22
N PHE A 15 2.32 19.45 -5.07
CA PHE A 15 3.15 19.40 -3.87
C PHE A 15 2.51 18.85 -2.59
N THR A 16 1.21 18.55 -2.58
CA THR A 16 0.56 18.01 -1.39
C THR A 16 0.65 16.49 -1.30
N ASN A 17 0.32 15.98 -0.12
CA ASN A 17 0.16 14.55 0.15
C ASN A 17 -0.94 13.87 -0.69
N TRP A 18 -1.79 14.62 -1.41
CA TRP A 18 -2.75 14.03 -2.34
C TRP A 18 -2.02 13.28 -3.47
N VAL A 19 -0.93 13.84 -4.01
CA VAL A 19 -0.14 13.15 -5.06
C VAL A 19 0.41 11.82 -4.53
N VAL A 20 0.90 11.80 -3.29
CA VAL A 20 1.38 10.58 -2.62
C VAL A 20 0.25 9.56 -2.47
N GLY A 21 -0.93 10.01 -2.06
CA GLY A 21 -2.14 9.18 -1.98
C GLY A 21 -2.49 8.57 -3.34
N HIS A 22 -2.50 9.36 -4.41
CA HIS A 22 -2.78 8.87 -5.77
C HIS A 22 -1.77 7.81 -6.22
N VAL A 23 -0.47 8.05 -6.00
CA VAL A 23 0.59 7.11 -6.36
C VAL A 23 0.38 5.79 -5.63
N HIS A 24 0.11 5.80 -4.32
CA HIS A 24 -0.04 4.57 -3.54
C HIS A 24 -1.36 3.84 -3.81
N SER A 25 -2.44 4.54 -4.16
CA SER A 25 -3.65 3.88 -4.66
C SER A 25 -3.36 3.03 -5.91
N GLY A 26 -2.52 3.54 -6.82
CA GLY A 26 -2.09 2.79 -8.01
C GLY A 26 -1.03 1.73 -7.69
N ALA A 27 0.04 2.10 -6.99
CA ALA A 27 1.15 1.21 -6.70
C ALA A 27 0.74 0.03 -5.81
N LEU A 28 0.06 0.29 -4.69
CA LEU A 28 -0.36 -0.75 -3.76
C LEU A 28 -1.66 -1.41 -4.20
N GLY A 29 -2.68 -0.60 -4.54
CA GLY A 29 -4.03 -1.07 -4.84
C GLY A 29 -4.19 -1.71 -6.21
N TRP A 30 -3.40 -1.31 -7.20
CA TRP A 30 -3.42 -1.91 -8.53
C TRP A 30 -2.21 -2.82 -8.77
N VAL A 31 -1.01 -2.24 -8.89
CA VAL A 31 0.21 -2.99 -9.29
C VAL A 31 0.53 -4.10 -8.31
N GLY A 32 0.52 -3.80 -7.01
CA GLY A 32 0.81 -4.79 -5.98
C GLY A 32 -0.27 -5.88 -5.89
N MET A 33 -1.56 -5.51 -5.86
CA MET A 33 -2.65 -6.48 -5.75
C MET A 33 -2.72 -7.44 -6.93
N ILE A 34 -2.57 -6.96 -8.17
CA ILE A 34 -2.56 -7.85 -9.34
C ILE A 34 -1.34 -8.78 -9.30
N SER A 35 -0.16 -8.25 -8.93
CA SER A 35 1.06 -9.05 -8.80
C SER A 35 0.90 -10.14 -7.74
N PHE A 36 0.33 -9.83 -6.57
CA PHE A 36 0.08 -10.81 -5.52
C PHE A 36 -0.89 -11.89 -5.99
N GLY A 37 -2.00 -11.52 -6.63
CA GLY A 37 -2.96 -12.48 -7.19
C GLY A 37 -2.31 -13.42 -8.21
N THR A 38 -1.52 -12.87 -9.15
CA THR A 38 -0.78 -13.66 -10.14
C THR A 38 0.21 -14.61 -9.48
N LEU A 39 0.96 -14.17 -8.47
CA LEU A 39 1.91 -15.02 -7.76
C LEU A 39 1.22 -16.14 -6.97
N TYR A 40 0.09 -15.86 -6.31
CA TYR A 40 -0.69 -16.88 -5.61
C TYR A 40 -1.27 -17.92 -6.56
N TRP A 41 -1.58 -17.54 -7.79
CA TRP A 41 -2.01 -18.47 -8.83
C TRP A 41 -0.84 -19.27 -9.43
N LEU A 42 0.31 -18.63 -9.63
CA LEU A 42 1.48 -19.21 -10.28
C LEU A 42 2.25 -20.17 -9.38
N ALA A 43 2.48 -19.81 -8.11
CA ALA A 43 3.34 -20.58 -7.22
C ALA A 43 2.89 -22.05 -7.06
N PRO A 44 1.61 -22.37 -6.81
CA PRO A 44 1.16 -23.77 -6.74
C PRO A 44 1.45 -24.58 -8.01
N ARG A 45 1.36 -23.95 -9.18
CA ARG A 45 1.60 -24.59 -10.48
C ARG A 45 3.08 -24.82 -10.75
N LEU A 46 3.91 -23.85 -10.41
CA LEU A 46 5.36 -23.94 -10.63
C LEU A 46 6.01 -25.04 -9.78
N TRP A 47 5.48 -25.26 -8.57
CA TRP A 47 5.97 -26.29 -7.65
C TRP A 47 5.12 -27.57 -7.62
N ASP A 48 4.06 -27.64 -8.43
CA ASP A 48 3.13 -28.77 -8.55
C ASP A 48 2.55 -29.24 -7.20
N ARG A 49 2.00 -28.29 -6.43
CA ARG A 49 1.52 -28.54 -5.06
C ARG A 49 0.65 -27.42 -4.53
N PRO A 50 -0.22 -27.68 -3.54
CA PRO A 50 -0.95 -26.63 -2.87
C PRO A 50 -0.04 -25.67 -2.07
N LEU A 51 -0.55 -24.47 -1.80
CA LEU A 51 0.09 -23.53 -0.87
C LEU A 51 0.22 -24.17 0.51
N ALA A 52 1.33 -23.93 1.20
CA ALA A 52 1.58 -24.46 2.53
C ALA A 52 0.52 -24.02 3.56
N LYS A 53 0.02 -22.79 3.43
CA LYS A 53 -1.05 -22.24 4.27
C LYS A 53 -2.08 -21.49 3.39
N PRO A 54 -3.10 -22.17 2.84
CA PRO A 54 -4.06 -21.53 1.93
C PRO A 54 -4.81 -20.34 2.56
N GLY A 55 -5.22 -20.46 3.83
CA GLY A 55 -5.94 -19.39 4.54
C GLY A 55 -5.14 -18.08 4.69
N TRP A 56 -3.80 -18.13 4.62
CA TRP A 56 -2.97 -16.93 4.68
C TRP A 56 -3.10 -16.06 3.43
N ALA A 57 -3.54 -16.60 2.29
CA ALA A 57 -3.85 -15.79 1.12
C ALA A 57 -5.03 -14.85 1.39
N THR A 58 -6.09 -15.35 2.04
CA THR A 58 -7.24 -14.54 2.45
C THR A 58 -6.87 -13.53 3.52
N THR A 59 -6.06 -13.91 4.51
CA THR A 59 -5.58 -12.96 5.53
C THR A 59 -4.71 -11.87 4.91
N HIS A 60 -3.79 -12.23 4.01
CA HIS A 60 -2.98 -11.25 3.28
C HIS A 60 -3.87 -10.29 2.47
N PHE A 61 -4.88 -10.81 1.74
CA PHE A 61 -5.82 -9.97 1.00
C PHE A 61 -6.47 -8.91 1.88
N TRP A 62 -7.02 -9.30 3.03
CA TRP A 62 -7.69 -8.35 3.93
C TRP A 62 -6.72 -7.37 4.57
N LEU A 63 -5.53 -7.83 4.97
CA LEU A 63 -4.52 -6.97 5.59
C LEU A 63 -3.99 -5.93 4.59
N ALA A 64 -3.70 -6.35 3.35
CA ALA A 64 -3.29 -5.47 2.27
C ALA A 64 -4.40 -4.47 1.93
N THR A 65 -5.65 -4.93 1.80
CA THR A 65 -6.80 -4.07 1.47
C THR A 65 -7.03 -3.01 2.54
N ALA A 66 -7.07 -3.40 3.82
CA ALA A 66 -7.23 -2.46 4.92
C ALA A 66 -6.06 -1.47 4.98
N GLY A 67 -4.83 -1.95 4.76
CA GLY A 67 -3.64 -1.09 4.68
C GLY A 67 -3.70 -0.06 3.55
N ILE A 68 -4.14 -0.46 2.36
CA ILE A 68 -4.32 0.43 1.20
C ILE A 68 -5.36 1.51 1.49
N VAL A 69 -6.51 1.14 2.05
CA VAL A 69 -7.60 2.08 2.36
C VAL A 69 -7.12 3.08 3.40
N LEU A 70 -6.48 2.62 4.48
CA LEU A 70 -5.96 3.49 5.53
C LEU A 70 -4.90 4.47 5.00
N TYR A 71 -3.97 3.98 4.18
CA TYR A 71 -2.95 4.81 3.53
C TYR A 71 -3.59 5.85 2.61
N THR A 72 -4.51 5.43 1.74
CA THR A 72 -5.11 6.30 0.72
C THR A 72 -5.95 7.41 1.37
N VAL A 73 -6.81 7.04 2.32
CA VAL A 73 -7.69 8.00 3.01
C VAL A 73 -6.88 9.02 3.82
N SER A 74 -5.86 8.57 4.55
CA SER A 74 -4.99 9.49 5.31
C SER A 74 -4.26 10.48 4.41
N MET A 75 -3.77 10.05 3.24
CA MET A 75 -3.09 10.94 2.29
C MET A 75 -4.01 11.88 1.54
N TRP A 76 -5.25 11.48 1.25
CA TRP A 76 -6.24 12.39 0.69
C TRP A 76 -6.64 13.47 1.71
N ALA A 77 -6.91 13.08 2.96
CA ALA A 77 -7.21 14.03 4.03
C ALA A 77 -6.04 15.00 4.27
N ALA A 78 -4.82 14.47 4.39
CA ALA A 78 -3.60 15.26 4.53
C ALA A 78 -3.42 16.24 3.36
N GLY A 79 -3.55 15.76 2.11
CA GLY A 79 -3.34 16.59 0.93
C GLY A 79 -4.38 17.69 0.76
N LEU A 80 -5.65 17.40 1.08
CA LEU A 80 -6.71 18.41 1.10
C LEU A 80 -6.45 19.46 2.17
N MET A 81 -6.11 19.05 3.38
CA MET A 81 -5.79 19.96 4.48
C MET A 81 -4.60 20.85 4.13
N GLU A 82 -3.48 20.25 3.73
CA GLU A 82 -2.25 20.92 3.34
C GLU A 82 -2.50 21.98 2.25
N GLY A 83 -3.12 21.58 1.14
CA GLY A 83 -3.36 22.49 0.05
C GLY A 83 -4.46 23.52 0.33
N LEU A 84 -5.39 23.30 1.28
CA LEU A 84 -6.33 24.33 1.74
C LEU A 84 -5.64 25.34 2.66
N MET A 85 -4.78 24.87 3.57
CA MET A 85 -4.05 25.74 4.51
C MET A 85 -3.02 26.61 3.78
N TRP A 86 -2.31 26.09 2.77
CA TRP A 86 -1.31 26.87 2.01
C TRP A 86 -1.88 28.10 1.28
N ARG A 87 -3.15 28.05 0.90
CA ARG A 87 -3.84 29.16 0.20
C ARG A 87 -4.91 29.83 1.05
N ALA A 88 -4.95 29.53 2.35
CA ALA A 88 -5.88 30.18 3.25
C ALA A 88 -5.43 31.62 3.46
N VAL A 89 -6.33 32.55 3.16
CA VAL A 89 -6.13 33.98 3.32
C VAL A 89 -7.17 34.49 4.32
N ASP A 90 -6.78 35.41 5.20
CA ASP A 90 -7.68 36.08 6.14
C ASP A 90 -8.44 37.26 5.51
N ASP A 91 -9.32 37.89 6.28
CA ASP A 91 -10.13 39.03 5.80
C ASP A 91 -9.27 40.26 5.42
N ALA A 92 -8.01 40.32 5.89
CA ALA A 92 -7.05 41.37 5.58
C ALA A 92 -6.17 41.03 4.35
N GLY A 93 -6.41 39.91 3.68
CA GLY A 93 -5.65 39.48 2.50
C GLY A 93 -4.28 38.86 2.84
N GLN A 94 -4.00 38.58 4.12
CA GLN A 94 -2.75 37.95 4.55
C GLN A 94 -2.89 36.43 4.63
N LEU A 95 -1.76 35.71 4.58
CA LEU A 95 -1.78 34.26 4.79
C LEU A 95 -2.27 33.94 6.20
N LYS A 96 -3.34 33.15 6.29
CA LYS A 96 -3.89 32.69 7.57
C LYS A 96 -2.90 31.82 8.36
N TYR A 97 -2.05 31.08 7.65
CA TYR A 97 -1.01 30.22 8.21
C TYR A 97 0.36 30.68 7.71
N PRO A 98 0.93 31.77 8.26
CA PRO A 98 2.16 32.37 7.75
C PRO A 98 3.39 31.51 8.04
N ASN A 99 3.35 30.68 9.10
CA ASN A 99 4.41 29.75 9.42
C ASN A 99 4.08 28.35 8.93
N PHE A 100 4.85 27.87 7.96
CA PHE A 100 4.67 26.54 7.38
C PHE A 100 4.74 25.40 8.41
N THR A 101 5.50 25.57 9.50
CA THR A 101 5.63 24.52 10.52
C THR A 101 4.31 24.20 11.22
N GLU A 102 3.40 25.17 11.33
CA GLU A 102 2.05 24.93 11.89
C GLU A 102 1.29 23.90 11.04
N ILE A 103 1.37 24.04 9.72
CA ILE A 103 0.73 23.14 8.77
C ILE A 103 1.33 21.74 8.91
N VAL A 104 2.67 21.63 9.00
CA VAL A 104 3.35 20.35 9.20
C VAL A 104 2.91 19.66 10.48
N MET A 105 2.75 20.39 11.58
CA MET A 105 2.27 19.83 12.85
C MET A 105 0.84 19.31 12.74
N GLN A 106 -0.04 19.99 12.00
CA GLN A 106 -1.40 19.50 11.73
C GLN A 106 -1.41 18.21 10.89
N LEU A 107 -0.38 17.98 10.07
CA LEU A 107 -0.29 16.80 9.21
C LEU A 107 0.23 15.55 9.92
N GLU A 108 0.86 15.70 11.10
CA GLU A 108 1.50 14.60 11.83
C GLU A 108 0.60 13.37 12.03
N PRO A 109 -0.68 13.50 12.47
CA PRO A 109 -1.54 12.34 12.69
C PRO A 109 -1.76 11.51 11.41
N PHE A 110 -1.82 12.15 10.25
CA PHE A 110 -1.98 11.45 8.98
C PHE A 110 -0.72 10.67 8.58
N TYR A 111 0.47 11.13 8.97
CA TYR A 111 1.71 10.39 8.73
C TYR A 111 1.78 9.12 9.58
N TRP A 112 1.27 9.14 10.82
CA TRP A 112 1.15 7.93 11.62
C TRP A 112 0.16 6.94 11.02
N LEU A 113 -1.00 7.40 10.54
CA LEU A 113 -1.96 6.54 9.84
C LEU A 113 -1.37 5.94 8.55
N ARG A 114 -0.58 6.73 7.80
CA ARG A 114 0.14 6.26 6.62
C ARG A 114 1.12 5.14 6.96
N VAL A 115 1.93 5.33 8.01
CA VAL A 115 2.90 4.32 8.46
C VAL A 115 2.17 3.05 8.88
N LEU A 116 1.07 3.17 9.63
CA LEU A 116 0.26 2.03 10.03
C LEU A 116 -0.30 1.27 8.82
N GLY A 117 -0.90 1.98 7.85
CA GLY A 117 -1.43 1.37 6.63
C GLY A 117 -0.35 0.69 5.79
N GLY A 118 0.82 1.33 5.65
CA GLY A 118 1.98 0.76 4.98
C GLY A 118 2.54 -0.48 5.70
N ALA A 119 2.59 -0.46 7.02
CA ALA A 119 3.05 -1.58 7.83
C ALA A 119 2.12 -2.79 7.69
N MET A 120 0.79 -2.58 7.70
CA MET A 120 -0.19 -3.64 7.44
C MET A 120 0.06 -4.29 6.07
N TYR A 121 0.23 -3.48 5.03
CA TYR A 121 0.53 -3.98 3.69
C TYR A 121 1.83 -4.78 3.64
N LEU A 122 2.90 -4.27 4.27
CA LEU A 122 4.20 -4.93 4.33
C LEU A 122 4.13 -6.27 5.08
N ILE A 123 3.44 -6.31 6.22
CA ILE A 123 3.22 -7.55 6.98
C ILE A 123 2.51 -8.59 6.09
N GLY A 124 1.52 -8.16 5.31
CA GLY A 124 0.84 -9.01 4.33
C GLY A 124 1.79 -9.62 3.30
N ALA A 125 2.66 -8.79 2.72
CA ALA A 125 3.66 -9.25 1.75
C ALA A 125 4.70 -10.21 2.38
N ILE A 126 5.09 -9.98 3.63
CA ILE A 126 5.95 -10.89 4.39
C ILE A 126 5.24 -12.22 4.61
N MET A 127 3.96 -12.22 5.01
CA MET A 127 3.17 -13.44 5.16
C MET A 127 3.09 -14.25 3.86
N MET A 128 2.88 -13.58 2.72
CA MET A 128 2.92 -14.22 1.40
C MET A 128 4.26 -14.89 1.13
N THR A 129 5.35 -14.14 1.34
CA THR A 129 6.71 -14.63 1.09
C THR A 129 7.01 -15.85 1.95
N VAL A 130 6.68 -15.81 3.23
CA VAL A 130 6.84 -16.96 4.14
C VAL A 130 6.02 -18.16 3.67
N ASN A 131 4.77 -17.96 3.24
CA ASN A 131 3.93 -19.02 2.72
C ASN A 131 4.54 -19.68 1.47
N PHE A 132 5.09 -18.87 0.56
CA PHE A 132 5.80 -19.37 -0.63
C PHE A 132 7.08 -20.11 -0.26
N VAL A 133 7.89 -19.60 0.67
CA VAL A 133 9.12 -20.30 1.12
C VAL A 133 8.80 -21.65 1.74
N LEU A 134 7.79 -21.73 2.60
CA LEU A 134 7.30 -22.99 3.14
C LEU A 134 6.83 -23.92 2.02
N THR A 135 6.21 -23.33 0.99
CA THR A 135 5.74 -24.07 -0.17
C THR A 135 6.92 -24.72 -0.91
N VAL A 136 7.90 -23.94 -1.35
CA VAL A 136 9.07 -24.45 -2.06
C VAL A 136 9.85 -25.49 -1.27
N ARG A 137 10.02 -25.28 0.04
CA ARG A 137 10.79 -26.20 0.90
C ARG A 137 10.16 -27.58 1.00
N ALA A 138 8.84 -27.66 1.16
CA ALA A 138 8.13 -28.93 1.20
C ALA A 138 8.20 -29.66 -0.16
N ALA A 139 8.04 -28.93 -1.27
CA ALA A 139 8.21 -29.48 -2.63
C ALA A 139 9.56 -30.16 -2.83
N ARG A 140 10.64 -29.52 -2.38
CA ARG A 140 12.00 -30.06 -2.51
C ARG A 140 12.19 -31.34 -1.72
N ARG A 141 11.63 -31.42 -0.50
CA ARG A 141 11.73 -32.62 0.36
C ARG A 141 11.04 -33.82 -0.28
N GLU A 142 9.84 -33.62 -0.82
CA GLU A 142 9.08 -34.68 -1.50
C GLU A 142 9.83 -35.19 -2.73
N ARG A 143 10.38 -34.30 -3.58
CA ARG A 143 11.18 -34.69 -4.74
C ARG A 143 12.43 -35.49 -4.37
N VAL A 144 13.15 -35.09 -3.30
CA VAL A 144 14.33 -35.82 -2.81
C VAL A 144 13.95 -37.19 -2.26
N ALA A 145 12.85 -37.30 -1.52
CA ALA A 145 12.39 -38.58 -0.97
C ALA A 145 11.99 -39.56 -2.09
N VAL A 146 11.28 -39.09 -3.13
CA VAL A 146 10.93 -39.90 -4.30
C VAL A 146 12.18 -40.37 -5.04
N ALA A 147 13.18 -39.49 -5.24
CA ALA A 147 14.43 -39.86 -5.89
C ALA A 147 15.23 -40.88 -5.07
N ALA A 148 15.26 -40.76 -3.74
CA ALA A 148 15.95 -41.69 -2.85
C ALA A 148 15.25 -43.06 -2.76
N ALA A 149 13.92 -43.11 -2.86
CA ALA A 149 13.16 -44.36 -2.88
C ALA A 149 13.24 -45.11 -4.23
N ALA A 150 13.66 -44.43 -5.30
CA ALA A 150 13.84 -45.01 -6.63
C ALA A 150 15.26 -45.53 -6.90
N ALA A 151 16.20 -45.30 -5.97
CA ALA A 151 17.59 -45.75 -6.04
C ALA A 151 17.81 -47.01 -5.19
#